data_AF-A0A7S2PYZ7-F1
#
_entry.id   AF-A0A7S2PYZ7-F1
#
_cell.length_a   1.000
_cell.length_b   1.000
_cell.length_c   1.000
_cell.angle_alpha   90.00
_cell.angle_beta   90.00
_cell.angle_gamma   90.00
#
_symmetry.space_group_name_H-M   'P 1'
#
loop_
_entity.id
_entity.type
_entity.pdbx_description
1 polymer ?
#
loop_
_entity_poly.entity_id
_entity_poly.type
_entity_poly.pdbx_seq_one_letter_code
_entity_poly.pdbx_strand_id
1 'polypeptide(L)'
;RDSVAWLANYLTSLDKTCLMVISHDPGFLNIVCTDIIQYSSQKTLDYYEGNFDAFRQARHISSDEEAEALLMGRDLDDPLDQEEKRPEEEASASGGVTAGLLDKASKISFPIPGTLKGHSSGKPIMELKNVYFAYNEQDGPMILNDISCKIFMNSRLGIIGANGAGKSTLLNLLCGELVPSPSPEGKQLGEVTKHRNLRLAYIAQQHMFHLSEFMNCTPRVYIQQRYKNGWDEALQRRLIEPENEEEAKMRKELAAKYGKYGNQVEDIVGRVVRGNEVLYEVQWANLPDQKQNTFENLAKLKMMGVTTLAKAYDERQAGQAA
;
A
#
# COMPACT_ATOMS: atom_id res chain seq x y z
N ARG A 1 -9.31 4.22 -21.50
CA ARG A 1 -10.05 5.37 -22.04
C ARG A 1 -11.37 4.91 -22.63
N ASP A 2 -11.38 3.82 -23.40
CA ASP A 2 -12.59 3.26 -24.01
C ASP A 2 -13.70 2.88 -23.02
N SER A 3 -13.36 2.36 -21.84
CA SER A 3 -14.34 2.03 -20.80
C SER A 3 -15.04 3.26 -20.19
N VAL A 4 -14.33 4.37 -20.04
CA VAL A 4 -14.88 5.63 -19.52
C VAL A 4 -15.79 6.27 -20.58
N ALA A 5 -15.35 6.28 -21.84
CA ALA A 5 -16.16 6.75 -22.96
C ALA A 5 -17.45 5.92 -23.14
N TRP A 6 -17.34 4.59 -23.03
CA TRP A 6 -18.52 3.71 -23.07
C TRP A 6 -19.50 4.01 -21.95
N LEU A 7 -19.02 4.17 -20.71
CA LEU A 7 -19.87 4.50 -19.57
C LEU A 7 -20.55 5.86 -19.75
N ALA A 8 -19.81 6.87 -20.18
CA ALA A 8 -20.36 8.20 -20.44
C ALA A 8 -21.48 8.13 -21.47
N ASN A 9 -21.25 7.47 -22.61
CA ASN A 9 -22.25 7.27 -23.65
C ASN A 9 -23.49 6.53 -23.14
N TYR A 10 -23.29 5.46 -22.35
CA TYR A 10 -24.38 4.72 -21.75
C TYR A 10 -25.23 5.60 -20.82
N LEU A 11 -24.60 6.36 -19.92
CA LEU A 11 -25.31 7.25 -19.01
C LEU A 11 -26.07 8.35 -19.76
N THR A 12 -25.47 8.95 -20.79
CA THR A 12 -26.13 9.96 -21.62
C THR A 12 -27.29 9.40 -22.45
N SER A 13 -27.35 8.07 -22.66
CA SER A 13 -28.47 7.43 -23.37
C SER A 13 -29.72 7.25 -22.50
N LEU A 14 -29.61 7.42 -21.18
CA LEU A 14 -30.70 7.24 -20.22
C LEU A 14 -31.57 8.50 -20.12
N ASP A 15 -32.32 8.80 -21.18
CA ASP A 15 -33.15 10.01 -21.33
C ASP A 15 -34.30 10.17 -20.32
N LYS A 16 -34.68 9.10 -19.62
CA LYS A 16 -35.80 9.08 -18.65
C LYS A 16 -35.37 8.90 -17.20
N THR A 17 -34.07 8.98 -16.92
CA THR A 17 -33.52 8.73 -15.59
C THR A 17 -32.78 9.95 -15.08
N CYS A 18 -33.12 10.41 -13.87
CA CYS A 18 -32.31 11.39 -13.17
C CYS A 18 -31.13 10.68 -12.50
N LEU A 19 -29.91 11.16 -12.73
CA LEU A 19 -28.67 10.56 -12.24
C LEU A 19 -27.97 11.52 -11.28
N MET A 20 -27.51 11.00 -10.14
CA MET A 20 -26.58 11.70 -9.27
C MET A 20 -25.22 11.02 -9.39
N VAL A 21 -24.21 11.76 -9.85
CA VAL A 21 -22.86 11.25 -10.15
C VAL A 21 -21.84 12.00 -9.32
N ILE A 22 -20.95 11.28 -8.65
CA ILE A 22 -19.80 11.83 -7.93
C ILE A 22 -18.55 11.37 -8.69
N SER A 23 -17.74 12.31 -9.18
CA SER A 23 -16.52 12.03 -9.93
C SER A 23 -15.46 13.10 -9.69
N HIS A 24 -14.19 12.70 -9.75
CA HIS A 24 -13.03 13.60 -9.73
C HIS A 24 -12.46 13.86 -11.14
N ASP A 25 -13.09 13.33 -12.19
CA ASP A 25 -12.66 13.49 -13.58
C ASP A 25 -13.48 14.61 -14.25
N PRO A 26 -12.89 15.81 -14.52
CA PRO A 26 -13.57 16.92 -15.16
C PRO A 26 -14.13 16.56 -16.54
N GLY A 27 -13.39 15.76 -17.32
CA GLY A 27 -13.79 15.36 -18.67
C GLY A 27 -15.04 14.49 -18.65
N PHE A 28 -15.13 13.58 -17.67
CA PHE A 28 -16.32 12.75 -17.47
C PHE A 28 -17.53 13.59 -17.04
N LEU A 29 -17.34 14.49 -16.07
CA LEU A 29 -18.40 15.40 -15.61
C LEU A 29 -18.91 16.29 -16.74
N ASN A 30 -18.02 16.78 -17.60
CA ASN A 30 -18.37 17.62 -18.74
C ASN A 30 -19.24 16.91 -19.80
N ILE A 31 -19.11 15.59 -19.92
CA ILE A 31 -19.89 14.79 -20.88
C ILE A 31 -21.26 14.41 -20.30
N VAL A 32 -21.32 14.05 -19.02
CA VAL A 32 -22.50 13.39 -18.42
C VAL A 32 -23.40 14.36 -17.66
N CYS A 33 -22.84 15.36 -16.97
CA CYS A 33 -23.61 16.18 -16.04
C CYS A 33 -24.24 17.40 -16.72
N THR A 34 -25.52 17.65 -16.41
CA THR A 34 -26.27 18.85 -16.80
C THR A 34 -26.30 19.91 -15.73
N ASP A 35 -26.03 19.53 -14.48
CA ASP A 35 -26.07 20.36 -13.29
C ASP A 35 -24.93 19.94 -12.35
N ILE A 36 -24.36 20.90 -11.62
CA ILE A 36 -23.34 20.67 -10.61
C ILE A 36 -23.88 21.10 -9.25
N ILE A 37 -23.74 20.23 -8.24
CA ILE A 37 -24.05 20.52 -6.85
C ILE A 37 -22.73 20.64 -6.09
N GLN A 38 -22.39 21.84 -5.64
CA GLN A 38 -21.21 22.08 -4.81
C GLN A 38 -21.61 22.00 -3.33
N TYR A 39 -20.84 21.25 -2.54
CA TYR A 39 -20.92 21.31 -1.09
C TYR A 39 -20.00 22.43 -0.59
N SER A 40 -20.59 23.46 0.03
CA SER A 40 -19.85 24.60 0.59
C SER A 40 -19.38 24.33 2.02
N SER A 41 -18.32 25.00 2.44
CA SER A 41 -17.80 25.10 3.82
C SER A 41 -18.88 25.57 4.82
N GLN A 42 -19.87 26.33 4.35
CA GLN A 42 -21.03 26.74 5.15
C GLN A 42 -22.05 25.62 5.37
N LYS A 43 -21.74 24.38 4.95
CA LYS A 43 -22.59 23.18 5.03
C LYS A 43 -23.87 23.31 4.21
N THR A 44 -23.83 24.09 3.15
CA THR A 44 -24.92 24.29 2.18
C THR A 44 -24.63 23.55 0.88
N LEU A 45 -25.69 23.36 0.09
CA LEU A 45 -25.61 22.82 -1.27
C LEU A 45 -25.92 23.96 -2.24
N ASP A 46 -24.93 24.34 -3.04
CA ASP A 46 -25.05 25.37 -4.06
C ASP A 46 -25.22 24.71 -5.43
N TYR A 47 -26.24 25.12 -6.16
CA TYR A 47 -26.66 24.50 -7.41
C TYR A 47 -26.26 25.37 -8.60
N TYR A 48 -25.62 24.75 -9.59
CA TYR A 48 -25.16 25.41 -10.80
C TYR A 48 -25.71 24.67 -12.01
N GLU A 49 -26.40 25.39 -12.88
CA GLU A 49 -26.87 24.86 -14.15
C GLU A 49 -25.69 24.77 -15.14
N GLY A 50 -25.63 23.67 -15.87
CA GLY A 50 -24.56 23.37 -16.81
C GLY A 50 -23.55 22.35 -16.27
N ASN A 51 -22.60 22.01 -17.14
CA ASN A 51 -21.58 21.03 -16.84
C ASN A 51 -20.42 21.63 -16.02
N PHE A 52 -19.36 20.86 -15.77
CA PHE A 52 -18.25 21.31 -14.92
C PHE A 52 -17.53 22.55 -15.45
N ASP A 53 -17.38 22.72 -16.76
CA ASP A 53 -16.79 23.93 -17.35
C ASP A 53 -17.68 25.16 -17.17
N ALA A 54 -19.00 25.01 -17.30
CA ALA A 54 -19.95 26.10 -17.01
C ALA A 54 -19.88 26.51 -15.53
N PHE A 55 -19.79 25.53 -14.62
CA PHE A 55 -19.55 25.75 -13.20
C PHE A 55 -18.23 26.50 -12.95
N ARG A 56 -17.12 26.09 -13.60
CA ARG A 56 -15.82 26.80 -13.49
C ARG A 56 -15.95 28.26 -13.88
N GLN A 57 -16.65 28.54 -14.98
CA GLN A 57 -16.87 29.91 -15.45
C GLN A 57 -17.73 30.72 -14.47
N ALA A 58 -18.82 30.14 -13.97
CA ALA A 58 -19.70 30.78 -12.99
C ALA A 58 -18.99 31.14 -11.68
N ARG A 59 -18.00 30.34 -11.27
CA ARG A 59 -17.15 30.57 -10.10
C ARG A 59 -15.87 31.35 -10.40
N HIS A 60 -15.67 31.79 -11.64
CA HIS A 60 -14.45 32.48 -12.11
C HIS A 60 -13.15 31.69 -11.89
N ILE A 61 -13.23 30.36 -11.88
CA ILE A 61 -12.09 29.45 -11.69
C ILE A 61 -11.34 29.29 -13.01
N SER A 62 -10.24 30.02 -13.13
CA SER A 62 -9.43 30.06 -14.36
C SER A 62 -8.27 29.06 -14.32
N SER A 63 -7.76 28.76 -13.13
CA SER A 63 -6.62 27.85 -12.94
C SER A 63 -7.07 26.39 -12.92
N ASP A 64 -6.28 25.51 -13.55
CA ASP A 64 -6.47 24.07 -13.45
C ASP A 64 -6.17 23.55 -12.03
N GLU A 65 -5.23 24.18 -11.31
CA GLU A 65 -4.93 23.81 -9.91
C GLU A 65 -6.12 24.08 -8.98
N GLU A 66 -6.84 25.18 -9.20
CA GLU A 66 -8.03 25.52 -8.41
C GLU A 66 -9.21 24.59 -8.73
N ALA A 67 -9.35 24.20 -10.00
CA ALA A 67 -10.35 23.22 -10.42
C ALA A 67 -10.06 21.83 -9.85
N GLU A 68 -8.80 21.39 -9.85
CA GLU A 68 -8.37 20.15 -9.22
C GLU A 68 -8.61 20.18 -7.70
N ALA A 69 -8.30 21.30 -7.04
CA ALA A 69 -8.53 21.47 -5.61
C ALA A 69 -10.01 21.31 -5.23
N LEU A 70 -10.92 21.93 -6.00
CA LEU A 70 -12.36 21.77 -5.79
C LEU A 70 -12.82 20.32 -5.98
N LEU A 71 -12.32 19.64 -7.02
CA LEU A 71 -12.63 18.23 -7.23
C LEU A 71 -12.10 17.37 -6.08
N MET A 72 -10.97 17.72 -5.47
CA MET A 72 -10.45 17.04 -4.28
C MET A 72 -11.22 17.39 -2.98
N GLY A 73 -12.29 18.19 -3.07
CA GLY A 73 -13.16 18.54 -1.95
C GLY A 73 -12.70 19.76 -1.14
N ARG A 74 -11.76 20.57 -1.68
CA ARG A 74 -11.38 21.84 -1.08
C ARG A 74 -12.45 22.89 -1.39
N ASP A 75 -12.83 23.72 -0.41
CA ASP A 75 -13.65 24.88 -0.67
C ASP A 75 -12.78 26.13 -0.79
N LEU A 76 -12.77 26.76 -1.97
CA LEU A 76 -11.98 27.98 -2.22
C LEU A 76 -12.45 29.18 -1.37
N ASP A 77 -13.67 29.11 -0.83
CA ASP A 77 -14.25 30.15 0.02
C ASP A 77 -13.97 29.92 1.52
N ASP A 78 -13.27 28.84 1.90
CA ASP A 78 -12.94 28.58 3.31
C ASP A 78 -11.95 29.65 3.82
N PRO A 79 -12.29 30.41 4.88
CA PRO A 79 -11.40 31.43 5.46
C PRO A 79 -10.03 30.88 5.88
N LEU A 80 -9.95 29.61 6.30
CA LEU A 80 -8.67 28.97 6.66
C LEU A 80 -7.76 28.78 5.45
N ASP A 81 -8.33 28.55 4.27
CA ASP A 81 -7.58 28.40 3.02
C ASP A 81 -7.14 29.75 2.43
N GLN A 82 -7.86 30.83 2.73
CA GLN A 82 -7.52 32.18 2.28
C GLN A 82 -6.41 32.83 3.11
N GLU A 83 -6.26 32.48 4.40
CA GLU A 83 -5.14 32.96 5.22
C GLU A 83 -3.77 32.44 4.72
N GLU A 84 -3.72 31.25 4.12
CA GLU A 84 -2.50 30.68 3.54
C GLU A 84 -2.01 31.38 2.26
N LYS A 85 -2.89 32.14 1.56
CA LYS A 85 -2.57 32.82 0.28
C LYS A 85 -1.97 34.24 0.46
N ARG A 86 -1.79 34.75 1.68
CA ARG A 86 -1.17 36.09 1.88
C ARG A 86 0.35 36.04 1.63
N PRO A 87 0.91 36.89 0.74
CA PRO A 87 2.36 36.94 0.52
C PRO A 87 3.12 37.35 1.78
N GLU A 88 4.10 36.55 2.20
CA GLU A 88 5.00 36.79 3.34
C GLU A 88 6.04 37.92 3.07
N GLU A 89 5.61 39.12 2.68
CA GLU A 89 6.55 40.25 2.44
C GLU A 89 7.16 40.84 3.73
N GLU A 90 6.70 40.46 4.93
CA GLU A 90 7.20 41.04 6.20
C GLU A 90 8.22 40.16 6.97
N ALA A 91 8.59 38.97 6.48
CA ALA A 91 9.48 38.05 7.21
C ALA A 91 10.97 38.09 6.79
N SER A 92 11.43 39.13 6.08
CA SER A 92 12.83 39.25 5.61
C SER A 92 13.73 40.08 6.54
N ALA A 93 13.78 39.73 7.83
CA ALA A 93 14.75 40.32 8.76
C ALA A 93 15.26 39.33 9.82
N SER A 94 15.72 38.15 9.42
CA SER A 94 16.81 37.46 10.13
C SER A 94 17.44 36.39 9.25
N GLY A 95 18.75 36.54 9.01
CA GLY A 95 19.53 35.65 8.16
C GLY A 95 19.61 34.24 8.75
N GLY A 96 19.02 33.29 8.05
CA GLY A 96 19.15 31.85 8.25
C GLY A 96 18.97 31.14 6.91
N VAL A 97 19.84 30.17 6.63
CA VAL A 97 20.04 29.53 5.32
C VAL A 97 18.72 29.06 4.69
N THR A 98 18.44 29.56 3.49
CA THR A 98 17.23 29.30 2.69
C THR A 98 17.20 27.88 2.14
N ALA A 99 16.61 26.94 2.89
CA ALA A 99 16.02 25.75 2.32
C ALA A 99 14.63 26.14 1.78
N GLY A 100 14.53 26.24 0.45
CA GLY A 100 13.34 26.52 -0.37
C GLY A 100 12.01 26.72 0.36
N LEU A 101 11.58 27.99 0.42
CA LEU A 101 10.18 28.37 0.60
C LEU A 101 9.35 27.67 -0.50
N LEU A 102 8.41 26.82 -0.10
CA LEU A 102 7.52 26.09 -1.01
C LEU A 102 6.12 26.04 -0.40
N ASP A 103 5.15 26.54 -1.16
CA ASP A 103 3.71 26.66 -0.88
C ASP A 103 3.14 25.70 0.15
N LYS A 104 2.49 26.24 1.18
CA LYS A 104 1.84 25.52 2.27
C LYS A 104 0.38 25.18 2.02
N ALA A 105 -0.13 25.28 0.79
CA ALA A 105 -1.43 24.73 0.43
C ALA A 105 -1.44 23.21 0.64
N SER A 106 -2.02 22.76 1.76
CA SER A 106 -2.44 21.37 2.07
C SER A 106 -1.51 20.26 1.55
N LYS A 107 -0.19 20.42 1.74
CA LYS A 107 0.76 19.34 1.48
C LYS A 107 0.65 18.31 2.60
N ILE A 108 -0.07 17.22 2.33
CA ILE A 108 0.16 15.96 3.04
C ILE A 108 1.64 15.62 2.80
N SER A 109 2.50 15.99 3.75
CA SER A 109 3.91 15.66 3.71
C SER A 109 4.08 14.25 4.24
N PHE A 110 4.57 13.35 3.41
CA PHE A 110 5.01 12.07 3.91
C PHE A 110 6.23 12.27 4.82
N PRO A 111 6.33 11.52 5.93
CA PRO A 111 7.51 11.56 6.77
C PRO A 111 8.73 11.11 5.94
N ILE A 112 9.87 11.75 6.17
CA ILE A 112 11.12 11.37 5.52
C ILE A 112 11.46 9.94 5.96
N PRO A 113 11.67 9.00 5.03
CA PRO A 113 12.04 7.64 5.39
C PRO A 113 13.34 7.61 6.19
N GLY A 114 13.37 6.80 7.25
CA GLY A 114 14.59 6.58 8.03
C GLY A 114 15.71 5.92 7.21
N THR A 115 16.95 6.07 7.69
CA THR A 115 18.10 5.42 7.05
C THR A 115 18.10 3.92 7.32
N LEU A 116 18.22 3.10 6.26
CA LEU A 116 18.30 1.66 6.38
C LEU A 116 19.71 1.23 6.84
N LYS A 117 19.83 0.73 8.07
CA LYS A 117 21.10 0.19 8.60
C LYS A 117 21.65 -0.91 7.68
N GLY A 118 22.90 -0.79 7.26
CA GLY A 118 23.59 -1.77 6.41
C GLY A 118 23.28 -1.64 4.91
N HIS A 119 22.48 -0.65 4.50
CA HIS A 119 22.18 -0.39 3.10
C HIS A 119 23.04 0.75 2.55
N SER A 120 23.55 0.57 1.33
CA SER A 120 24.21 1.61 0.55
C SER A 120 23.30 2.01 -0.61
N SER A 121 23.24 3.30 -0.93
CA SER A 121 22.36 3.87 -1.95
C SER A 121 22.48 3.22 -3.34
N GLY A 122 23.62 2.59 -3.65
CA GLY A 122 23.85 1.89 -4.93
C GLY A 122 23.34 0.45 -4.98
N LYS A 123 22.78 -0.10 -3.89
CA LYS A 123 22.21 -1.46 -3.87
C LYS A 123 20.70 -1.42 -4.01
N PRO A 124 20.05 -2.41 -4.63
CA PRO A 124 18.60 -2.50 -4.64
C PRO A 124 18.07 -2.74 -3.22
N ILE A 125 16.97 -2.06 -2.85
CA ILE A 125 16.22 -2.30 -1.61
C ILE A 125 15.22 -3.46 -1.76
N MET A 126 14.79 -3.72 -2.99
CA MET A 126 13.89 -4.81 -3.34
C MET A 126 14.20 -5.28 -4.76
N GLU A 127 14.17 -6.59 -4.98
CA GLU A 127 14.50 -7.17 -6.28
C GLU A 127 13.62 -8.39 -6.57
N LEU A 128 13.06 -8.42 -7.76
CA LEU A 128 12.35 -9.54 -8.36
C LEU A 128 13.26 -10.17 -9.41
N LYS A 129 13.41 -11.49 -9.36
CA LYS A 129 14.16 -12.26 -10.36
C LYS A 129 13.29 -13.39 -10.87
N ASN A 130 13.04 -13.39 -12.18
CA ASN A 130 12.35 -14.45 -12.90
C ASN A 130 11.03 -14.85 -12.23
N VAL A 131 10.22 -13.85 -11.86
CA VAL A 131 8.96 -14.07 -11.15
C VAL A 131 7.85 -14.44 -12.11
N TYR A 132 7.20 -15.56 -11.83
CA TYR A 132 5.99 -16.05 -12.51
C TYR A 132 4.84 -16.06 -11.51
N PHE A 133 3.61 -15.87 -11.98
CA PHE A 133 2.44 -15.97 -11.12
C PHE A 133 1.18 -16.36 -11.88
N ALA A 134 0.47 -17.35 -11.35
CA ALA A 134 -0.88 -17.73 -11.73
C ALA A 134 -1.75 -17.90 -10.48
N TYR A 135 -3.01 -17.46 -10.53
CA TYR A 135 -3.94 -17.64 -9.40
C TYR A 135 -4.33 -19.11 -9.18
N ASN A 136 -4.34 -19.91 -10.24
CA ASN A 136 -4.50 -21.36 -10.16
C ASN A 136 -3.26 -22.00 -10.80
N GLU A 137 -2.43 -22.65 -9.99
CA GLU A 137 -1.17 -23.25 -10.46
C GLU A 137 -1.37 -24.46 -11.37
N GLN A 138 -2.54 -25.13 -11.28
CA GLN A 138 -2.79 -26.37 -12.03
C GLN A 138 -3.25 -26.08 -13.46
N ASP A 139 -4.22 -25.18 -13.64
CA ASP A 139 -4.88 -24.92 -14.94
C ASP A 139 -5.12 -23.43 -15.22
N GLY A 140 -4.58 -22.53 -14.40
CA GLY A 140 -4.80 -21.09 -14.53
C GLY A 140 -3.91 -20.44 -15.60
N PRO A 141 -4.40 -19.38 -16.28
CA PRO A 141 -3.53 -18.58 -17.13
C PRO A 141 -2.46 -17.88 -16.30
N MET A 142 -1.22 -17.88 -16.80
CA MET A 142 -0.13 -17.11 -16.21
C MET A 142 -0.40 -15.61 -16.37
N ILE A 143 -0.57 -14.92 -15.25
CA ILE A 143 -0.83 -13.49 -15.20
C ILE A 143 0.48 -12.70 -15.36
N LEU A 144 1.55 -13.20 -14.75
CA LEU A 144 2.89 -12.62 -14.83
C LEU A 144 3.87 -13.66 -15.33
N ASN A 145 4.67 -13.29 -16.33
CA ASN A 145 5.63 -14.16 -16.99
C ASN A 145 7.01 -13.50 -16.98
N ASP A 146 7.98 -14.16 -16.35
CA ASP A 146 9.39 -13.77 -16.30
C ASP A 146 9.65 -12.31 -15.89
N ILE A 147 9.00 -11.85 -14.82
CA ILE A 147 9.17 -10.48 -14.34
C ILE A 147 10.46 -10.38 -13.51
N SER A 148 11.36 -9.50 -13.96
CA SER A 148 12.58 -9.14 -13.23
C SER A 148 12.70 -7.63 -13.09
N CYS A 149 12.91 -7.15 -11.86
CA CYS A 149 12.98 -5.71 -11.57
C CYS A 149 13.82 -5.44 -10.32
N LYS A 150 14.54 -4.32 -10.31
CA LYS A 150 15.29 -3.82 -9.17
C LYS A 150 14.73 -2.46 -8.76
N ILE A 151 14.41 -2.32 -7.47
CA ILE A 151 13.88 -1.10 -6.89
C ILE A 151 14.93 -0.55 -5.91
N PHE A 152 15.22 0.75 -6.03
CA PHE A 152 16.16 1.48 -5.18
C PHE A 152 15.41 2.50 -4.31
N MET A 153 16.04 2.99 -3.24
CA MET A 153 15.42 3.90 -2.28
C MET A 153 14.91 5.22 -2.90
N ASN A 154 15.54 5.67 -3.98
CA ASN A 154 15.19 6.89 -4.72
C ASN A 154 14.36 6.63 -5.99
N SER A 155 13.91 5.38 -6.20
CA SER A 155 13.14 5.03 -7.40
C SER A 155 11.76 5.67 -7.38
N ARG A 156 11.36 6.24 -8.51
CA ARG A 156 9.98 6.66 -8.80
C ARG A 156 9.48 5.83 -9.97
N LEU A 157 8.54 4.93 -9.72
CA LEU A 157 8.10 3.93 -10.69
C LEU A 157 6.61 4.12 -10.98
N GLY A 158 6.25 4.14 -12.26
CA GLY A 158 4.87 4.11 -12.73
C GLY A 158 4.56 2.79 -13.42
N ILE A 159 3.54 2.07 -12.96
CA ILE A 159 3.06 0.83 -13.59
C ILE A 159 1.87 1.17 -14.47
N ILE A 160 2.05 1.10 -15.79
CA ILE A 160 1.00 1.39 -16.79
C ILE A 160 0.61 0.12 -17.53
N GLY A 161 -0.65 0.01 -17.93
CA GLY A 161 -1.17 -1.14 -18.67
C GLY A 161 -2.69 -1.21 -18.64
N ALA A 162 -3.27 -2.07 -19.47
CA ALA A 162 -4.72 -2.29 -19.51
C ALA A 162 -5.26 -2.87 -18.18
N ASN A 163 -6.56 -2.74 -17.95
CA ASN A 163 -7.21 -3.43 -16.82
C ASN A 163 -7.12 -4.95 -17.04
N GLY A 164 -6.84 -5.70 -15.98
CA GLY A 164 -6.60 -7.15 -16.07
C GLY A 164 -5.17 -7.56 -16.47
N ALA A 165 -4.28 -6.63 -16.85
CA ALA A 165 -2.90 -6.95 -17.25
C ALA A 165 -1.96 -7.39 -16.09
N GLY A 166 -2.49 -7.62 -14.88
CA GLY A 166 -1.68 -8.06 -13.73
C GLY A 166 -1.02 -6.95 -12.90
N LYS A 167 -1.39 -5.67 -13.08
CA LYS A 167 -0.80 -4.54 -12.31
C LYS A 167 -0.95 -4.71 -10.79
N SER A 168 -2.18 -4.96 -10.33
CA SER A 168 -2.45 -5.17 -8.90
C SER A 168 -1.80 -6.46 -8.39
N THR A 169 -1.75 -7.50 -9.22
CA THR A 169 -1.05 -8.75 -8.92
C THR A 169 0.44 -8.52 -8.69
N LEU A 170 1.10 -7.70 -9.52
CA LEU A 170 2.50 -7.31 -9.36
C LEU A 170 2.72 -6.53 -8.06
N LEU A 171 1.82 -5.59 -7.73
CA LEU A 171 1.88 -4.84 -6.47
C LEU A 171 1.73 -5.77 -5.26
N ASN A 172 0.80 -6.71 -5.29
CA ASN A 172 0.59 -7.67 -4.20
C ASN A 172 1.81 -8.60 -4.02
N LEU A 173 2.46 -9.03 -5.11
CA LEU A 173 3.73 -9.77 -5.05
C LEU A 173 4.87 -8.94 -4.42
N LEU A 174 4.98 -7.66 -4.78
CA LEU A 174 5.96 -6.73 -4.18
C LEU A 174 5.72 -6.52 -2.68
N CYS A 175 4.45 -6.43 -2.28
CA CYS A 175 4.05 -6.33 -0.88
C CYS A 175 4.24 -7.65 -0.12
N GLY A 176 4.42 -8.76 -0.83
CA GLY A 176 4.53 -10.11 -0.27
C GLY A 176 3.20 -10.70 0.17
N GLU A 177 2.07 -10.15 -0.31
CA GLU A 177 0.71 -10.72 -0.14
C GLU A 177 0.50 -11.93 -1.04
N LEU A 178 1.27 -12.06 -2.11
CA LEU A 178 1.23 -13.23 -2.99
C LEU A 178 2.60 -13.90 -3.02
N VAL A 179 2.60 -15.21 -3.23
CA VAL A 179 3.82 -16.01 -3.42
C VAL A 179 4.00 -16.28 -4.92
N PRO A 180 5.21 -16.13 -5.48
CA PRO A 180 5.49 -16.50 -6.87
C PRO A 180 5.12 -17.96 -7.15
N SER A 181 4.53 -18.21 -8.32
CA SER A 181 4.28 -19.56 -8.82
C SER A 181 5.54 -20.15 -9.48
N PRO A 182 5.63 -21.48 -9.61
CA PRO A 182 6.68 -22.11 -10.42
C PRO A 182 6.65 -21.63 -11.87
N SER A 183 7.82 -21.61 -12.52
CA SER A 183 7.91 -21.38 -13.96
C SER A 183 7.04 -22.39 -14.74
N PRO A 184 6.48 -22.05 -15.92
CA PRO A 184 5.73 -22.99 -16.77
C PRO A 184 6.50 -24.27 -17.12
N GLU A 185 7.83 -24.20 -17.19
CA GLU A 185 8.69 -25.36 -17.43
C GLU A 185 8.96 -26.22 -16.18
N GLY A 186 8.40 -25.85 -15.02
CA GLY A 186 8.54 -26.56 -13.74
C GLY A 186 9.93 -26.54 -13.11
N LYS A 187 10.88 -25.77 -13.66
CA LYS A 187 12.31 -25.88 -13.30
C LYS A 187 12.79 -24.88 -12.25
N GLN A 188 12.21 -23.69 -12.16
CA GLN A 188 12.67 -22.65 -11.22
C GLN A 188 11.52 -21.86 -10.59
N LEU A 189 11.67 -21.55 -9.31
CA LEU A 189 10.83 -20.61 -8.58
C LEU A 189 11.47 -19.22 -8.65
N GLY A 190 10.70 -18.23 -9.07
CA GLY A 190 11.14 -16.83 -9.03
C GLY A 190 11.44 -16.38 -7.60
N GLU A 191 12.33 -15.40 -7.46
CA GLU A 191 12.74 -14.87 -6.17
C GLU A 191 12.30 -13.41 -6.01
N VAL A 192 11.62 -13.11 -4.90
CA VAL A 192 11.32 -11.75 -4.45
C VAL A 192 12.12 -11.50 -3.18
N THR A 193 13.12 -10.62 -3.29
CA THR A 193 13.98 -10.23 -2.17
C THR A 193 13.64 -8.81 -1.72
N LYS A 194 13.60 -8.60 -0.40
CA LYS A 194 13.32 -7.31 0.24
C LYS A 194 14.39 -7.06 1.29
N HIS A 195 14.86 -5.83 1.39
CA HIS A 195 15.73 -5.42 2.50
C HIS A 195 14.98 -5.56 3.83
N ARG A 196 15.62 -6.17 4.81
CA ARG A 196 14.94 -6.69 6.02
C ARG A 196 14.37 -5.59 6.92
N ASN A 197 15.03 -4.43 6.94
CA ASN A 197 14.56 -3.26 7.69
C ASN A 197 13.71 -2.32 6.82
N LEU A 198 13.38 -2.68 5.58
CA LEU A 198 12.49 -1.88 4.72
C LEU A 198 11.06 -2.03 5.24
N ARG A 199 10.38 -0.92 5.49
CA ARG A 199 8.93 -0.90 5.70
C ARG A 199 8.27 -0.44 4.41
N LEU A 200 7.25 -1.16 3.98
CA LEU A 200 6.51 -0.84 2.76
C LEU A 200 5.12 -0.39 3.17
N ALA A 201 4.80 0.87 2.88
CA ALA A 201 3.45 1.40 3.05
C ALA A 201 2.64 1.06 1.80
N TYR A 202 1.67 0.15 1.94
CA TYR A 202 0.79 -0.23 0.85
C TYR A 202 -0.57 0.47 0.99
N ILE A 203 -0.95 1.19 -0.06
CA ILE A 203 -2.25 1.85 -0.20
C ILE A 203 -3.03 1.06 -1.26
N ALA A 204 -3.89 0.15 -0.80
CA ALA A 204 -4.68 -0.74 -1.64
C ALA A 204 -5.90 -0.04 -2.24
N GLN A 205 -6.31 -0.43 -3.43
CA GLN A 205 -7.47 0.18 -4.10
C GLN A 205 -8.80 -0.04 -3.34
N GLN A 206 -8.90 -1.09 -2.54
CA GLN A 206 -10.11 -1.45 -1.77
C GLN A 206 -9.87 -1.34 -0.26
N HIS A 207 -9.54 -0.14 0.23
CA HIS A 207 -9.27 0.10 1.65
C HIS A 207 -10.48 -0.15 2.57
N MET A 208 -11.71 -0.06 2.06
CA MET A 208 -12.92 -0.14 2.87
C MET A 208 -13.13 -1.50 3.54
N PHE A 209 -12.71 -2.61 2.92
CA PHE A 209 -12.83 -3.92 3.55
C PHE A 209 -12.02 -4.02 4.85
N HIS A 210 -10.82 -3.43 4.89
CA HIS A 210 -9.98 -3.42 6.10
C HIS A 210 -10.50 -2.46 7.19
N LEU A 211 -11.39 -1.53 6.83
CA LEU A 211 -11.99 -0.56 7.75
C LEU A 211 -13.34 -1.03 8.30
N SER A 212 -13.93 -2.10 7.75
CA SER A 212 -15.24 -2.62 8.16
C SER A 212 -15.35 -2.86 9.67
N GLU A 213 -14.34 -3.46 10.29
CA GLU A 213 -14.26 -3.70 11.74
C GLU A 213 -14.14 -2.41 12.57
N PHE A 214 -13.75 -1.31 11.94
CA PHE A 214 -13.44 -0.02 12.56
C PHE A 214 -14.43 1.10 12.19
N MET A 215 -15.52 0.78 11.48
CA MET A 215 -16.54 1.78 11.07
C MET A 215 -17.17 2.53 12.26
N ASN A 216 -17.16 1.92 13.45
CA ASN A 216 -17.72 2.51 14.67
C ASN A 216 -16.70 3.29 15.51
N CYS A 217 -15.45 3.43 15.06
CA CYS A 217 -14.42 4.19 15.77
C CYS A 217 -13.94 5.40 14.97
N THR A 218 -13.37 6.37 15.68
CA THR A 218 -12.79 7.55 15.02
C THR A 218 -11.46 7.20 14.35
N PRO A 219 -11.02 7.95 13.31
CA PRO A 219 -9.73 7.71 12.65
C PRO A 219 -8.54 7.70 13.63
N ARG A 220 -8.61 8.51 14.69
CA ARG A 220 -7.62 8.51 15.78
C ARG A 220 -7.57 7.16 16.50
N VAL A 221 -8.73 6.64 16.90
CA VAL A 221 -8.82 5.36 17.60
C VAL A 221 -8.34 4.23 16.70
N TYR A 222 -8.72 4.25 15.42
CA TYR A 222 -8.23 3.29 14.43
C TYR A 222 -6.70 3.26 14.35
N ILE A 223 -6.05 4.41 14.18
CA ILE A 223 -4.58 4.50 14.12
C ILE A 223 -3.94 4.03 15.44
N GLN A 224 -4.49 4.45 16.58
CA GLN A 224 -3.99 4.03 17.89
C GLN A 224 -4.12 2.52 18.12
N GLN A 225 -5.22 1.91 17.66
CA GLN A 225 -5.43 0.46 17.75
C GLN A 225 -4.48 -0.29 16.82
N ARG A 226 -4.36 0.15 15.56
CA ARG A 226 -3.50 -0.48 14.55
C ARG A 226 -2.02 -0.48 14.93
N TYR A 227 -1.55 0.58 15.59
CA TYR A 227 -0.15 0.76 15.96
C TYR A 227 0.12 0.69 17.48
N LYS A 228 -0.81 0.12 18.26
CA LYS A 228 -0.75 0.08 19.73
C LYS A 228 0.58 -0.48 20.26
N ASN A 229 1.13 -1.47 19.56
CA ASN A 229 2.35 -2.17 19.96
C ASN A 229 3.64 -1.58 19.33
N GLY A 230 3.54 -0.48 18.57
CA GLY A 230 4.67 0.13 17.86
C GLY A 230 4.95 -0.47 16.48
N TRP A 231 4.09 -1.35 15.99
CA TRP A 231 4.12 -1.93 14.65
C TRP A 231 2.70 -2.07 14.10
N ASP A 232 2.58 -2.31 12.79
CA ASP A 232 1.29 -2.49 12.13
C ASP A 232 0.68 -3.87 12.46
N GLU A 233 -0.28 -3.89 13.39
CA GLU A 233 -0.93 -5.11 13.85
C GLU A 233 -1.71 -5.81 12.73
N ALA A 234 -2.29 -5.05 11.80
CA ALA A 234 -3.05 -5.62 10.68
C ALA A 234 -2.14 -6.40 9.73
N LEU A 235 -0.91 -5.92 9.52
CA LEU A 235 0.11 -6.62 8.74
C LEU A 235 0.66 -7.84 9.50
N GLN A 236 0.89 -7.72 10.81
CA GLN A 236 1.34 -8.85 11.63
C GLN A 236 0.37 -10.02 11.57
N ARG A 237 -0.94 -9.75 11.74
CA ARG A 237 -1.98 -10.77 11.67
C ARG A 237 -1.90 -11.57 10.37
N ARG A 238 -1.78 -10.88 9.23
CA ARG A 238 -1.66 -11.52 7.90
C ARG A 238 -0.42 -12.37 7.73
N LEU A 239 0.71 -11.98 8.30
CA LEU A 239 1.95 -12.73 8.17
C LEU A 239 1.99 -13.95 9.09
N ILE A 240 1.32 -13.89 10.23
CA ILE A 240 1.33 -14.95 11.24
C ILE A 240 0.24 -15.99 10.94
N GLU A 241 -0.98 -15.54 10.75
CA GLU A 241 -2.12 -16.41 10.53
C GLU A 241 -2.04 -17.07 9.13
N PRO A 242 -2.36 -18.38 9.01
CA PRO A 242 -2.50 -19.01 7.71
C PRO A 242 -3.71 -18.41 6.98
N GLU A 243 -3.61 -18.27 5.65
CA GLU A 243 -4.68 -17.70 4.84
C GLU A 243 -5.89 -18.65 4.74
N ASN A 244 -5.64 -19.96 4.77
CA ASN A 244 -6.67 -20.99 4.65
C ASN A 244 -6.32 -22.28 5.41
N GLU A 245 -7.29 -23.19 5.50
CA GLU A 245 -7.13 -24.47 6.20
C GLU A 245 -6.11 -25.39 5.52
N GLU A 246 -5.95 -25.31 4.20
CA GLU A 246 -4.99 -26.10 3.44
C GLU A 246 -3.55 -25.71 3.78
N GLU A 247 -3.27 -24.41 3.85
CA GLU A 247 -1.99 -23.87 4.29
C GLU A 247 -1.71 -24.25 5.74
N ALA A 248 -2.72 -24.14 6.61
CA ALA A 248 -2.60 -24.55 8.01
C ALA A 248 -2.24 -26.05 8.14
N LYS A 249 -2.83 -26.91 7.31
CA LYS A 249 -2.52 -28.34 7.26
C LYS A 249 -1.12 -28.60 6.70
N MET A 250 -0.74 -27.91 5.63
CA MET A 250 0.59 -28.01 5.02
C MET A 250 1.70 -27.58 6.01
N ARG A 251 1.51 -26.47 6.73
CA ARG A 251 2.44 -26.01 7.78
C ARG A 251 2.61 -27.09 8.88
N LYS A 252 1.53 -27.78 9.28
CA LYS A 252 1.58 -28.89 10.24
C LYS A 252 2.39 -30.09 9.71
N GLU A 253 2.16 -30.50 8.47
CA GLU A 253 2.86 -31.62 7.85
C GLU A 253 4.38 -31.33 7.69
N LEU A 254 4.72 -30.12 7.26
CA LEU A 254 6.12 -29.69 7.13
C LEU A 254 6.81 -29.57 8.50
N ALA A 255 6.10 -29.08 9.52
CA ALA A 255 6.60 -29.05 10.89
C ALA A 255 6.87 -30.45 11.44
N ALA A 256 6.02 -31.44 11.17
CA ALA A 256 6.25 -32.82 11.56
C ALA A 256 7.56 -33.38 10.95
N LYS A 257 7.93 -32.93 9.76
CA LYS A 257 9.12 -33.40 9.03
C LYS A 257 10.41 -32.65 9.38
N TYR A 258 10.35 -31.32 9.53
CA TYR A 258 11.54 -30.48 9.66
C TYR A 258 11.61 -29.72 10.99
N GLY A 259 10.52 -29.69 11.74
CA GLY A 259 10.41 -29.03 13.04
C GLY A 259 11.09 -29.83 14.16
N LYS A 260 11.48 -29.14 15.22
CA LYS A 260 12.13 -29.78 16.37
C LYS A 260 11.14 -30.72 17.06
N TYR A 261 11.48 -32.01 17.10
CA TYR A 261 10.60 -33.07 17.60
C TYR A 261 9.23 -33.12 16.90
N GLY A 262 9.15 -32.63 15.66
CA GLY A 262 7.90 -32.54 14.91
C GLY A 262 6.98 -31.39 15.33
N ASN A 263 7.44 -30.48 16.21
CA ASN A 263 6.66 -29.33 16.63
C ASN A 263 6.65 -28.22 15.58
N GLN A 264 5.54 -27.49 15.53
CA GLN A 264 5.41 -26.27 14.73
C GLN A 264 6.18 -25.12 15.36
N VAL A 265 6.49 -24.12 14.54
CA VAL A 265 6.97 -22.83 15.02
C VAL A 265 5.80 -22.07 15.64
N GLU A 266 5.95 -21.67 16.90
CA GLU A 266 4.96 -20.88 17.63
C GLU A 266 5.17 -19.39 17.40
N ASP A 267 6.39 -18.90 17.63
CA ASP A 267 6.79 -17.53 17.33
C ASP A 267 8.30 -17.48 17.02
N ILE A 268 8.73 -16.36 16.45
CA ILE A 268 10.13 -15.99 16.33
C ILE A 268 10.38 -14.86 17.33
N VAL A 269 11.24 -15.11 18.30
CA VAL A 269 11.44 -14.20 19.45
C VAL A 269 12.71 -13.35 19.32
N GLY A 270 13.66 -13.81 18.50
CA GLY A 270 15.01 -13.27 18.43
C GLY A 270 15.60 -13.38 17.03
N ARG A 271 16.64 -12.56 16.79
CA ARG A 271 17.43 -12.63 15.56
C ARG A 271 18.88 -12.28 15.85
N VAL A 272 19.80 -13.11 15.34
CA VAL A 272 21.24 -12.88 15.46
C VAL A 272 21.89 -13.00 14.08
N VAL A 273 22.73 -12.04 13.73
CA VAL A 273 23.57 -12.08 12.53
C VAL A 273 24.90 -12.74 12.90
N ARG A 274 25.24 -13.86 12.26
CA ARG A 274 26.52 -14.56 12.45
C ARG A 274 27.25 -14.61 11.11
N GLY A 275 28.27 -13.77 10.95
CA GLY A 275 28.96 -13.62 9.67
C GLY A 275 28.01 -13.04 8.61
N ASN A 276 27.82 -13.77 7.51
CA ASN A 276 26.92 -13.38 6.42
C ASN A 276 25.54 -14.05 6.50
N GLU A 277 25.31 -14.92 7.50
CA GLU A 277 24.04 -15.60 7.71
C GLU A 277 23.26 -14.94 8.83
N VAL A 278 21.94 -15.08 8.74
CA VAL A 278 21.05 -14.61 9.78
C VAL A 278 20.22 -15.75 10.30
N LEU A 279 20.26 -15.88 11.62
CA LEU A 279 19.58 -16.91 12.37
C LEU A 279 18.44 -16.27 13.16
N TYR A 280 17.28 -16.91 13.09
CA TYR A 280 16.10 -16.55 13.85
C TYR A 280 15.97 -17.49 15.03
N GLU A 281 15.73 -16.93 16.21
CA GLU A 281 15.43 -17.71 17.41
C GLU A 281 13.97 -18.15 17.35
N VAL A 282 13.79 -19.45 17.19
CA VAL A 282 12.49 -20.11 17.00
C VAL A 282 12.00 -20.63 18.33
N GLN A 283 10.83 -20.16 18.75
CA GLN A 283 10.04 -20.76 19.82
C GLN A 283 9.15 -21.85 19.22
N TRP A 284 9.21 -23.05 19.81
CA TRP A 284 8.52 -24.23 19.30
C TRP A 284 7.23 -24.48 20.07
N ALA A 285 6.16 -24.79 19.35
CA ALA A 285 4.88 -25.16 19.96
C ALA A 285 5.05 -26.37 20.88
N ASN A 286 4.30 -26.40 21.98
CA ASN A 286 4.37 -27.42 23.03
C ASN A 286 5.71 -27.50 23.78
N LEU A 287 6.64 -26.55 23.56
CA LEU A 287 7.91 -26.45 24.27
C LEU A 287 8.05 -25.04 24.89
N PRO A 288 7.38 -24.77 26.03
CA PRO A 288 7.32 -23.42 26.60
C PRO A 288 8.63 -22.96 27.25
N ASP A 289 9.60 -23.86 27.47
CA ASP A 289 10.89 -23.51 28.04
C ASP A 289 11.79 -22.85 26.97
N GLN A 290 12.12 -21.57 27.18
CA GLN A 290 12.99 -20.78 26.30
C GLN A 290 14.36 -21.43 26.05
N LYS A 291 14.86 -22.27 26.97
CA LYS A 291 16.12 -23.00 26.77
C LYS A 291 16.05 -24.00 25.62
N GLN A 292 14.84 -24.35 25.18
CA GLN A 292 14.60 -25.24 24.06
C GLN A 292 14.46 -24.51 22.72
N ASN A 293 14.53 -23.18 22.71
CA ASN A 293 14.57 -22.42 21.47
C ASN A 293 15.79 -22.82 20.64
N THR A 294 15.65 -22.80 19.33
CA THR A 294 16.76 -23.06 18.40
C THR A 294 16.97 -21.87 17.48
N PHE A 295 18.19 -21.74 16.98
CA PHE A 295 18.55 -20.71 16.01
C PHE A 295 18.53 -21.31 14.61
N GLU A 296 17.53 -20.94 13.80
CA GLU A 296 17.31 -21.50 12.47
C GLU A 296 17.53 -20.45 11.38
N ASN A 297 18.09 -20.86 10.25
CA ASN A 297 18.27 -19.97 9.10
C ASN A 297 16.99 -19.87 8.26
N LEU A 298 16.95 -18.87 7.37
CA LEU A 298 15.79 -18.64 6.49
C LEU A 298 15.50 -19.84 5.58
N ALA A 299 16.52 -20.59 5.15
CA ALA A 299 16.35 -21.76 4.30
C ALA A 299 15.55 -22.87 5.00
N LYS A 300 15.82 -23.12 6.29
CA LYS A 300 15.05 -24.09 7.08
C LYS A 300 13.63 -23.61 7.36
N LEU A 301 13.44 -22.31 7.63
CA LEU A 301 12.09 -21.74 7.76
C LEU A 301 11.28 -21.87 6.45
N LYS A 302 11.95 -21.78 5.29
CA LYS A 302 11.34 -22.04 3.98
C LYS A 302 10.94 -23.49 3.80
N MET A 303 11.76 -24.45 4.25
CA MET A 303 11.41 -25.87 4.25
C MET A 303 10.20 -26.18 5.16
N MET A 304 10.02 -25.40 6.23
CA MET A 304 8.88 -25.50 7.14
C MET A 304 7.63 -24.72 6.68
N GLY A 305 7.71 -23.97 5.58
CA GLY A 305 6.59 -23.16 5.08
C GLY A 305 6.25 -21.94 5.96
N VAL A 306 7.16 -21.50 6.83
CA VAL A 306 6.90 -20.45 7.83
C VAL A 306 7.81 -19.23 7.67
N THR A 307 8.25 -18.95 6.43
CA THR A 307 9.04 -17.74 6.13
C THR A 307 8.29 -16.45 6.44
N THR A 308 6.96 -16.48 6.45
CA THR A 308 6.12 -15.33 6.80
C THR A 308 6.29 -14.92 8.26
N LEU A 309 6.53 -15.87 9.18
CA LEU A 309 6.83 -15.56 10.59
C LEU A 309 8.16 -14.79 10.74
N ALA A 310 9.18 -15.15 9.95
CA ALA A 310 10.45 -14.42 9.95
C ALA A 310 10.28 -12.99 9.43
N LYS A 311 9.47 -12.82 8.37
CA LYS A 311 9.09 -11.50 7.86
C LYS A 311 8.32 -10.70 8.91
N ALA A 312 7.40 -11.34 9.65
CA ALA A 312 6.63 -10.70 10.71
C ALA A 312 7.56 -10.15 11.82
N TYR A 313 8.54 -10.94 12.26
CA TYR A 313 9.54 -10.50 13.23
C TYR A 313 10.41 -9.35 12.70
N ASP A 314 10.92 -9.46 11.46
CA ASP A 314 11.73 -8.41 10.85
C ASP A 314 10.96 -7.08 10.73
N GLU A 315 9.65 -7.13 10.45
CA GLU A 315 8.77 -5.96 10.40
C GLU A 315 8.52 -5.36 11.80
N ARG A 316 8.34 -6.17 12.86
CA ARG A 316 8.26 -5.69 14.26
C ARG A 316 9.53 -4.92 14.64
N GLN A 317 10.68 -5.49 14.32
CA GLN A 317 11.99 -4.86 14.57
C GLN A 317 12.17 -3.56 13.78
N ALA A 318 11.72 -3.53 12.52
CA ALA A 318 11.75 -2.31 11.71
C ALA A 318 10.80 -1.23 12.25
N GLY A 319 9.65 -1.63 12.82
CA GLY A 319 8.69 -0.75 13.50
C GLY A 319 9.27 -0.05 14.72
N GLN A 320 9.93 -0.80 15.60
CA GLN A 320 10.55 -0.29 16.83
C GLN A 320 11.78 0.62 16.60
N ALA A 321 12.42 0.51 15.43
CA ALA A 321 13.64 1.25 15.11
C ALA A 321 13.39 2.64 14.52
N ALA A 322 12.12 3.03 14.31
CA ALA A 322 11.70 4.28 13.69
C ALA A 322 11.04 5.22 14.69
#